data_AF-A0A1E3H5K1-F1
#
_entry.id   AF-A0A1E3H5K1-F1
#
_cell.length_a   1.000
_cell.length_b   1.000
_cell.length_c   1.000
_cell.angle_alpha   90.00
_cell.angle_beta   90.00
_cell.angle_gamma   90.00
#
_symmetry.space_group_name_H-M   'P 1'
#
loop_
_entity.id
_entity.type
_entity.pdbx_description
1 polymer ?
#
loop_
_entity_poly.entity_id
_entity_poly.type
_entity_poly.pdbx_seq_one_letter_code
_entity_poly.pdbx_strand_id
1 'polypeptide(L)'
;MTTTATTKTVRALAGAVAMAATLGFASLAQAQTAAAPSPSTAPANTWVKVCGDDNSSKKRICFTQRELRTDTGQFLATAGVREVDGEAARSCSFRCRSPC
;
A
#
# COMPACT_ATOMS: atom_id res chain seq x y z
N MET A 1 -38.75 11.08 19.93
CA MET A 1 -37.89 11.77 20.91
C MET A 1 -37.85 10.95 22.18
N THR A 2 -36.74 10.27 22.49
CA THR A 2 -35.99 10.44 23.75
C THR A 2 -34.88 9.37 23.82
N THR A 3 -33.69 9.90 24.01
CA THR A 3 -32.41 9.25 24.34
C THR A 3 -32.46 8.63 25.73
N THR A 4 -31.52 7.71 26.04
CA THR A 4 -30.68 7.57 27.29
C THR A 4 -30.24 6.09 27.37
N ALA A 5 -29.02 5.70 26.98
CA ALA A 5 -27.73 5.78 27.68
C ALA A 5 -27.58 4.87 28.92
N THR A 6 -26.37 4.30 29.07
CA THR A 6 -25.69 3.97 30.34
C THR A 6 -25.60 2.49 30.76
N THR A 7 -24.40 1.93 30.51
CA THR A 7 -23.49 1.30 31.51
C THR A 7 -23.78 -0.10 32.07
N LYS A 8 -22.97 -1.05 31.55
CA LYS A 8 -22.08 -2.00 32.23
C LYS A 8 -22.66 -3.10 33.16
N THR A 9 -22.38 -4.33 32.69
CA THR A 9 -22.09 -5.57 33.45
C THR A 9 -23.19 -6.17 34.31
N VAL A 10 -23.93 -7.16 33.78
CA VAL A 10 -24.48 -8.28 34.56
C VAL A 10 -24.51 -9.57 33.71
N ARG A 11 -23.72 -10.54 34.16
CA ARG A 11 -23.90 -12.02 34.16
C ARG A 11 -24.37 -12.75 32.89
N ALA A 12 -23.53 -13.70 32.50
CA ALA A 12 -23.89 -14.86 31.72
C ALA A 12 -25.03 -15.67 32.37
N LEU A 13 -26.05 -15.96 31.54
CA LEU A 13 -27.03 -17.05 31.65
C LEU A 13 -27.19 -17.53 30.20
N ALA A 14 -26.53 -18.61 29.79
CA ALA A 14 -27.06 -19.98 29.84
C ALA A 14 -28.45 -20.11 29.18
N GLY A 15 -28.47 -20.64 27.96
CA GLY A 15 -29.40 -21.72 27.61
C GLY A 15 -30.49 -21.44 26.57
N ALA A 16 -30.76 -22.51 25.81
CA ALA A 16 -31.90 -22.82 24.94
C ALA A 16 -31.86 -22.25 23.50
N VAL A 17 -31.43 -22.96 22.44
CA VAL A 17 -31.83 -24.25 21.82
C VAL A 17 -32.71 -24.03 20.58
N ALA A 18 -32.19 -24.52 19.43
CA ALA A 18 -32.86 -25.10 18.25
C ALA A 18 -33.85 -24.20 17.46
N MET A 19 -34.10 -24.34 16.15
CA MET A 19 -33.71 -25.23 15.07
C MET A 19 -34.30 -24.56 13.81
N ALA A 20 -33.59 -24.49 12.68
CA ALA A 20 -34.25 -24.46 11.37
C ALA A 20 -33.24 -24.90 10.31
N ALA A 21 -33.57 -26.03 9.70
CA ALA A 21 -32.73 -26.78 8.78
C ALA A 21 -32.84 -26.25 7.35
N THR A 22 -31.79 -26.56 6.59
CA THR A 22 -31.74 -26.73 5.12
C THR A 22 -32.08 -25.53 4.26
N LEU A 23 -31.10 -25.05 3.48
CA LEU A 23 -31.16 -24.90 2.02
C LEU A 23 -29.80 -24.34 1.50
N GLY A 24 -29.12 -25.13 0.67
CA GLY A 24 -28.19 -24.65 -0.36
C GLY A 24 -26.86 -24.05 0.06
N PHE A 25 -25.80 -24.86 0.14
CA PHE A 25 -24.43 -24.37 -0.07
C PHE A 25 -24.20 -24.15 -1.57
N ALA A 26 -24.80 -23.09 -2.12
CA ALA A 26 -24.25 -22.43 -3.29
C ALA A 26 -23.16 -21.50 -2.78
N SER A 27 -21.91 -21.94 -2.86
CA SER A 27 -20.72 -21.17 -2.51
C SER A 27 -20.66 -19.90 -3.37
N LEU A 28 -21.28 -18.82 -2.90
CA LEU A 28 -21.12 -17.50 -3.48
C LEU A 28 -19.68 -17.06 -3.23
N ALA A 29 -18.95 -17.01 -4.33
CA ALA A 29 -17.62 -16.45 -4.44
C ALA A 29 -17.56 -15.06 -3.78
N GLN A 30 -16.62 -14.88 -2.86
CA GLN A 30 -16.03 -13.57 -2.59
C GLN A 30 -14.61 -13.60 -3.11
N ALA A 31 -14.49 -13.40 -4.43
CA ALA A 31 -13.26 -12.91 -5.02
C ALA A 31 -12.97 -11.56 -4.37
N GLN A 32 -12.00 -11.54 -3.46
CA GLN A 32 -11.47 -10.32 -2.88
C GLN A 32 -10.80 -9.54 -4.02
N THR A 33 -11.53 -8.59 -4.59
CA THR A 33 -10.98 -7.66 -5.57
C THR A 33 -10.00 -6.77 -4.82
N ALA A 34 -8.73 -7.17 -4.82
CA ALA A 34 -7.63 -6.31 -4.45
C ALA A 34 -7.70 -5.10 -5.39
N ALA A 35 -8.06 -3.94 -4.84
CA ALA A 35 -8.04 -2.69 -5.58
C ALA A 35 -6.60 -2.45 -6.05
N ALA A 36 -6.37 -2.62 -7.35
CA ALA A 36 -5.13 -2.22 -7.98
C ALA A 36 -4.97 -0.71 -7.76
N PRO A 37 -3.78 -0.23 -7.35
CA PRO A 37 -3.55 1.19 -7.18
C PRO A 37 -3.83 1.89 -8.51
N SER A 38 -4.79 2.82 -8.49
CA SER A 38 -5.13 3.64 -9.64
C SER A 38 -3.90 4.46 -10.04
N PRO A 39 -3.50 4.49 -11.33
CA PRO A 39 -2.35 5.27 -11.77
C PRO A 39 -2.71 6.76 -11.63
N SER A 40 -2.35 7.34 -10.48
CA SER A 40 -2.34 8.78 -10.30
C SER A 40 -1.36 9.37 -11.30
N THR A 41 -1.84 10.23 -12.20
CA THR A 41 -1.02 11.10 -13.03
C THR A 41 -0.25 12.05 -12.11
N ALA A 42 0.85 11.56 -11.54
CA ALA A 42 1.74 12.37 -10.74
C ALA A 42 2.25 13.52 -11.63
N PRO A 43 2.17 14.79 -11.17
CA PRO A 43 2.73 15.92 -11.90
C PRO A 43 4.17 15.63 -12.34
N ALA A 44 4.56 16.09 -13.54
CA ALA A 44 5.87 15.87 -14.17
C ALA A 44 7.11 16.31 -13.33
N ASN A 45 6.88 16.88 -12.15
CA ASN A 45 7.87 17.35 -11.19
C ASN A 45 7.87 16.58 -9.86
N THR A 46 7.17 15.46 -9.74
CA THR A 46 7.02 14.75 -8.46
C THR A 46 8.13 13.72 -8.28
N TRP A 47 8.91 13.87 -7.21
CA TRP A 47 9.80 12.81 -6.72
C TRP A 47 8.97 11.71 -6.06
N VAL A 48 9.18 10.47 -6.45
CA VAL A 48 8.47 9.33 -5.88
C VAL A 48 9.41 8.60 -4.93
N LYS A 49 9.03 8.50 -3.65
CA LYS A 49 9.74 7.71 -2.64
C LYS A 49 9.04 6.38 -2.44
N VAL A 50 9.76 5.29 -2.68
CA VAL A 50 9.31 3.91 -2.44
C VAL A 50 10.24 3.29 -1.42
N CYS A 51 9.68 2.79 -0.32
CA CYS A 51 10.45 2.11 0.72
C CYS A 51 10.02 0.65 0.83
N GLY A 52 10.98 -0.23 1.05
CA GLY A 52 10.75 -1.65 1.30
C GLY A 52 11.80 -2.20 2.24
N ASP A 53 11.41 -3.24 2.97
CA ASP A 53 12.33 -3.96 3.84
C ASP A 53 13.14 -4.96 3.01
N ASP A 54 14.46 -4.88 3.09
CA ASP A 54 15.34 -5.79 2.38
C ASP A 54 15.55 -7.06 3.17
N ASN A 55 15.22 -8.20 2.54
CA ASN A 55 15.30 -9.49 3.21
C ASN A 55 16.75 -9.95 3.46
N SER A 56 17.72 -9.40 2.72
CA SER A 56 19.15 -9.72 2.86
C SER A 56 19.77 -8.98 4.06
N SER A 57 19.60 -7.66 4.10
CA SER A 57 20.20 -6.80 5.13
C SER A 57 19.32 -6.58 6.37
N LYS A 58 18.06 -7.04 6.36
CA LYS A 58 17.04 -6.78 7.39
C LYS A 58 16.88 -5.29 7.71
N LYS A 59 17.24 -4.43 6.76
CA LYS A 59 17.15 -2.98 6.85
C LYS A 59 16.09 -2.49 5.89
N ARG A 60 15.42 -1.41 6.26
CA ARG A 60 14.51 -0.71 5.36
C ARG A 60 15.34 0.12 4.37
N ILE A 61 15.08 -0.08 3.09
CA ILE A 61 15.70 0.67 2.00
C ILE A 61 14.63 1.58 1.40
N CYS A 62 14.97 2.83 1.19
CA CYS A 62 14.13 3.77 0.48
C CYS A 62 14.80 4.23 -0.82
N PHE A 63 14.04 4.21 -1.90
CA PHE A 63 14.43 4.73 -3.20
C PHE A 63 13.57 5.95 -3.52
N THR A 64 14.20 7.11 -3.63
CA THR A 64 13.57 8.34 -4.08
C THR A 64 13.99 8.59 -5.52
N GLN A 65 13.08 8.47 -6.47
CA GLN A 65 13.41 8.60 -7.89
C GLN A 65 12.51 9.59 -8.60
N ARG A 66 13.06 10.21 -9.63
CA ARG A 66 12.34 11.07 -10.56
C ARG A 66 12.70 10.68 -11.97
N GLU A 67 11.67 10.46 -12.76
CA GLU A 67 11.78 10.22 -14.18
C GLU A 67 11.56 11.54 -14.93
N LEU A 68 12.50 11.90 -15.80
CA LEU A 68 12.37 12.98 -16.75
C LEU A 68 11.85 12.39 -18.06
N ARG A 69 10.73 12.93 -18.53
CA ARG A 69 10.11 12.55 -19.80
C ARG A 69 9.98 13.77 -20.71
N THR A 70 9.92 13.54 -22.02
CA THR A 70 9.51 14.53 -23.01
C THR A 70 8.03 14.89 -22.83
N ASP A 71 7.56 15.95 -23.50
CA ASP A 71 6.14 16.32 -23.54
C ASP A 71 5.27 15.21 -24.16
N THR A 72 5.87 14.37 -25.00
CA THR A 72 5.24 13.18 -25.60
C THR A 72 5.26 11.95 -24.69
N GLY A 73 5.85 12.03 -23.50
CA GLY A 73 5.94 10.96 -22.51
C GLY A 73 7.11 9.99 -22.68
N GLN A 74 8.06 10.27 -23.58
CA GLN A 74 9.25 9.43 -23.78
C GLN A 74 10.28 9.65 -22.65
N PHE A 75 10.86 8.57 -22.13
CA PHE A 75 11.95 8.62 -21.15
C PHE A 75 13.20 9.35 -21.69
N LEU A 76 13.69 10.34 -20.94
CA LEU A 76 14.93 11.06 -21.22
C LEU A 76 16.04 10.67 -20.24
N ALA A 77 15.73 10.78 -18.95
CA ALA A 77 16.67 10.49 -17.87
C ALA A 77 15.94 10.13 -16.58
N THR A 78 16.65 9.51 -15.64
CA THR A 78 16.18 9.32 -14.26
C THR A 78 17.25 9.78 -13.28
N ALA A 79 16.81 10.43 -12.21
CA ALA A 79 17.62 10.72 -11.04
C ALA A 79 17.05 9.93 -9.86
N GLY A 80 17.91 9.29 -9.08
CA GLY A 80 17.52 8.47 -7.94
C GLY A 80 18.45 8.66 -6.75
N VAL A 81 17.90 8.55 -5.55
CA VAL A 81 18.64 8.48 -4.29
C VAL A 81 18.20 7.21 -3.57
N ARG A 82 19.17 6.36 -3.21
CA ARG A 82 18.94 5.21 -2.35
C ARG A 82 19.47 5.51 -0.95
N GLU A 83 18.60 5.29 0.02
CA GLU A 83 18.86 5.44 1.44
C GLU A 83 18.66 4.07 2.11
N VAL A 84 19.55 3.72 3.03
CA VAL A 84 19.42 2.50 3.84
C VAL A 84 19.33 2.92 5.29
N ASP A 85 18.32 2.44 6.00
CA ASP A 85 18.12 2.78 7.41
C ASP A 85 19.29 2.27 8.27
N GLY A 86 19.82 3.20 9.08
CA GLY A 86 21.00 2.99 9.91
C GLY A 86 22.34 3.13 9.18
N GLU A 87 22.35 3.64 7.95
CA GLU A 87 23.58 3.98 7.23
C GLU A 87 23.60 5.49 6.90
N ALA A 88 24.75 6.14 7.14
CA ALA A 88 24.93 7.55 6.83
C ALA A 88 25.16 7.81 5.34
N ALA A 89 25.67 6.80 4.63
CA ALA A 89 25.93 6.87 3.20
C ALA A 89 24.62 6.77 2.40
N ARG A 90 24.47 7.67 1.42
CA ARG A 90 23.38 7.67 0.44
C ARG A 90 23.98 7.57 -0.94
N SER A 91 23.42 6.73 -1.80
CA SER A 91 23.88 6.62 -3.18
C SER A 91 22.93 7.37 -4.11
N CYS A 92 23.47 8.37 -4.81
CA CYS A 92 22.76 9.07 -5.87
C CYS A 92 23.11 8.43 -7.23
N SER A 93 22.10 8.21 -8.06
CA SER A 93 22.26 7.72 -9.42
C SER A 93 21.59 8.67 -10.40
N PHE A 94 22.24 8.89 -11.53
CA PHE A 94 21.67 9.60 -12.67
C PHE A 94 21.92 8.78 -13.93
N ARG A 95 20.89 8.53 -14.72
CA ARG A 95 20.96 7.74 -15.94
C ARG A 95 20.22 8.45 -17.06
N CYS A 96 20.93 8.84 -18.12
CA CYS A 96 20.37 9.29 -19.40
C CYS A 96 20.15 8.10 -20.35
N ARG A 97 19.25 8.25 -21.33
CA ARG A 97 18.96 7.21 -22.34
C ARG A 97 20.05 7.02 -23.40
N SER A 98 20.82 8.05 -23.75
CA SER A 98 21.93 8.13 -24.75
C SER A 98 22.53 9.55 -24.65
N PRO A 99 23.71 9.89 -25.22
CA PRO A 99 24.58 10.91 -24.62
C PRO A 99 23.80 12.20 -24.39
N CYS A 100 23.61 12.49 -23.10
CA CYS A 100 23.52 13.86 -22.69
C CYS A 100 24.90 14.51 -22.99
#